data_AF-A0AA37WMS7-F1
#
_entry.id   AF-A0AA37WMS7-F1
#
_cell.length_a   1.000
_cell.length_b   1.000
_cell.length_c   1.000
_cell.angle_alpha   90.00
_cell.angle_beta   90.00
_cell.angle_gamma   90.00
#
_symmetry.space_group_name_H-M   'P 1'
#
loop_
_entity.id
_entity.type
_entity.pdbx_description
1 polymer ?
#
loop_
_entity_poly.entity_id
_entity_poly.type
_entity_poly.pdbx_seq_one_letter_code
_entity_poly.pdbx_strand_id
1 'polypeptide(L)'
;MKFFRFFLFLYFLNIHFVYAGNQSDNQMAGKEVKQPQATLIVFRPDFTPPLVFKPTILINNLKAIVLPRSHYAKFDLIPGQYTVIADWKTGHGVSDSQFDVNLLPGETTFLTLDTTMSVPAVGNFSGSLYESNHVDLSDFRELKRRESGWYLSNPYLSGDSVLDYDKIIKDIQSSDYSVKRASARFIAENGIYVKPILDVLEQEILRHYTDDLDTRLKFDSIAWLCRALAQSGNQSYRPTLVRVSKEAGNSKLKKYAKKYLKKFL
;
A
#
# COMPACT_ATOMS: atom_id res chain seq x y z
N MET A 1 -53.57 -48.78 27.83
CA MET A 1 -52.70 -49.93 28.14
C MET A 1 -51.26 -49.55 27.78
N LYS A 2 -50.46 -49.29 28.82
CA LYS A 2 -48.98 -49.22 28.94
C LYS A 2 -48.11 -48.59 27.81
N PHE A 3 -47.71 -47.35 28.07
CA PHE A 3 -46.32 -46.86 28.26
C PHE A 3 -45.17 -47.40 27.38
N PHE A 4 -44.55 -46.48 26.63
CA PHE A 4 -43.08 -46.44 26.49
C PHE A 4 -42.59 -44.99 26.68
N ARG A 5 -41.81 -44.80 27.74
CA ARG A 5 -40.98 -43.62 28.05
C ARG A 5 -39.66 -43.76 27.28
N PHE A 6 -39.04 -42.65 26.86
CA PHE A 6 -37.72 -42.23 27.38
C PHE A 6 -37.22 -40.92 26.73
N PHE A 7 -36.92 -39.97 27.62
CA PHE A 7 -35.89 -38.93 27.57
C PHE A 7 -36.00 -37.68 26.68
N LEU A 8 -36.69 -36.72 27.30
CA LEU A 8 -36.38 -35.29 27.39
C LEU A 8 -34.87 -35.04 27.62
N PHE A 9 -34.25 -34.16 26.83
CA PHE A 9 -33.10 -33.37 27.27
C PHE A 9 -33.31 -31.92 26.85
N LEU A 10 -33.78 -31.12 27.82
CA LEU A 10 -33.64 -29.67 27.79
C LEU A 10 -32.16 -29.35 27.95
N TYR A 11 -31.61 -28.48 27.09
CA TYR A 11 -30.66 -27.48 27.53
C TYR A 11 -30.96 -26.16 26.81
N PHE A 12 -31.72 -25.32 27.52
CA PHE A 12 -31.73 -23.89 27.33
C PHE A 12 -30.34 -23.35 27.68
N LEU A 13 -29.72 -22.59 26.80
CA LEU A 13 -28.91 -21.44 27.22
C LEU A 13 -28.94 -20.36 26.13
N ASN A 14 -29.93 -19.48 26.27
CA ASN A 14 -29.87 -18.12 25.78
C ASN A 14 -28.75 -17.39 26.53
N ILE A 15 -27.74 -16.89 25.82
CA ILE A 15 -26.92 -15.79 26.32
C ILE A 15 -26.91 -14.69 25.25
N HIS A 16 -27.87 -13.77 25.42
CA HIS A 16 -27.74 -12.39 24.97
C HIS A 16 -26.62 -11.74 25.80
N PHE A 17 -25.50 -11.41 25.18
CA PHE A 17 -24.57 -10.44 25.78
C PHE A 17 -24.97 -9.04 25.32
N VAL A 18 -25.86 -8.43 26.11
CA VAL A 18 -26.12 -6.99 26.11
C VAL A 18 -24.90 -6.32 26.75
N TYR A 19 -24.07 -5.63 25.96
CA TYR A 19 -23.07 -4.71 26.48
C TYR A 19 -23.74 -3.35 26.75
N ALA A 20 -24.34 -3.22 27.94
CA ALA A 20 -24.72 -1.96 28.52
C ALA A 20 -24.25 -1.96 29.97
N GLY A 21 -23.25 -1.14 30.30
CA GLY A 21 -22.83 -0.95 31.68
C GLY A 21 -21.50 -0.23 31.87
N ASN A 22 -21.63 0.95 32.48
CA ASN A 22 -20.65 1.70 33.28
C ASN A 22 -19.51 2.46 32.57
N GLN A 23 -19.84 3.69 32.18
CA GLN A 23 -18.99 4.83 32.55
C GLN A 23 -19.11 5.08 34.05
N SER A 24 -18.06 4.76 34.79
CA SER A 24 -17.78 5.34 36.10
C SER A 24 -16.27 5.32 36.31
N ASP A 25 -15.69 6.51 36.28
CA ASP A 25 -14.43 6.94 36.89
C ASP A 25 -13.37 5.87 37.16
N ASN A 26 -12.42 5.79 36.24
CA ASN A 26 -11.07 5.36 36.55
C ASN A 26 -10.07 6.26 35.80
N GLN A 27 -9.87 7.46 36.34
CA GLN A 27 -8.69 8.28 36.07
C GLN A 27 -7.49 7.63 36.78
N MET A 28 -7.01 6.51 36.23
CA MET A 28 -5.64 6.06 36.45
C MET A 28 -4.86 6.54 35.23
N ALA A 29 -3.84 7.38 35.47
CA ALA A 29 -2.90 7.82 34.46
C ALA A 29 -2.19 6.59 33.85
N GLY A 30 -2.78 6.05 32.79
CA GLY A 30 -2.18 5.01 31.98
C GLY A 30 -0.93 5.59 31.35
N LYS A 31 0.24 5.20 31.87
CA LYS A 31 1.47 5.29 31.09
C LYS A 31 1.21 4.52 29.81
N GLU A 32 1.05 5.25 28.72
CA GLU A 32 1.00 4.71 27.37
C GLU A 32 2.19 3.76 27.24
N VAL A 33 1.92 2.45 27.24
CA VAL A 33 2.95 1.45 27.05
C VAL A 33 3.39 1.63 25.60
N LYS A 34 4.47 2.37 25.40
CA LYS A 34 5.09 2.52 24.09
C LYS A 34 5.35 1.10 23.58
N GLN A 35 4.61 0.70 22.55
CA GLN A 35 4.84 -0.60 21.92
C GLN A 35 6.33 -0.70 21.57
N PRO A 36 6.94 -1.89 21.76
CA PRO A 36 8.33 -2.06 21.41
C PRO A 36 8.53 -1.65 19.95
N GLN A 37 9.49 -0.76 19.71
CA GLN A 37 9.82 -0.28 18.37
C GLN A 37 11.07 -1.01 17.89
N ALA A 38 11.07 -1.37 16.62
CA ALA A 38 12.27 -1.77 15.89
C ALA A 38 12.63 -0.65 14.90
N THR A 39 13.91 -0.49 14.59
CA THR A 39 14.39 0.50 13.63
C THR A 39 14.92 -0.19 12.38
N LEU A 40 14.41 0.20 11.22
CA LEU A 40 14.95 -0.18 9.93
C LEU A 40 15.65 1.03 9.31
N ILE A 41 16.91 0.87 8.92
CA ILE A 41 17.67 1.89 8.19
C ILE A 41 17.96 1.38 6.79
N VAL A 42 17.46 2.06 5.77
CA VAL A 42 17.79 1.76 4.37
C VAL A 42 18.67 2.87 3.84
N PHE A 43 19.87 2.55 3.37
CA PHE A 43 20.81 3.56 2.86
C PHE A 43 21.39 3.18 1.51
N ARG A 44 21.83 4.20 0.78
CA ARG A 44 22.40 4.07 -0.56
C ARG A 44 23.80 4.68 -0.62
N PRO A 45 24.88 3.88 -0.68
CA PRO A 45 26.26 4.36 -0.75
C PRO A 45 26.57 5.12 -2.05
N ASP A 46 27.56 6.00 -2.00
CA ASP A 46 27.95 6.86 -3.13
C ASP A 46 28.84 6.16 -4.18
N PHE A 47 29.45 5.02 -3.82
CA PHE A 47 30.53 4.38 -4.58
C PHE A 47 30.11 3.64 -5.86
N THR A 48 28.88 3.84 -6.31
CA THR A 48 28.29 3.10 -7.41
C THR A 48 28.00 4.01 -8.59
N PRO A 49 28.25 3.56 -9.84
CA PRO A 49 28.28 4.44 -11.01
C PRO A 49 26.96 5.22 -11.14
N PRO A 50 26.99 6.44 -11.72
CA PRO A 50 25.94 7.45 -11.67
C PRO A 50 24.62 7.06 -12.36
N LEU A 51 23.90 6.10 -11.80
CA LEU A 51 22.46 6.03 -11.94
C LEU A 51 21.86 7.33 -11.41
N VAL A 52 21.48 8.20 -12.34
CA VAL A 52 20.60 9.36 -12.14
C VAL A 52 19.28 8.93 -11.46
N PHE A 53 18.93 7.65 -11.59
CA PHE A 53 17.70 7.08 -11.07
C PHE A 53 17.69 7.01 -9.55
N LYS A 54 16.52 7.35 -9.00
CA LYS A 54 16.25 7.36 -7.57
C LYS A 54 15.22 6.24 -7.31
N PRO A 55 15.62 5.13 -6.71
CA PRO A 55 14.71 4.05 -6.40
C PRO A 55 13.68 4.55 -5.40
N THR A 56 12.46 4.04 -5.54
CA THR A 56 11.43 4.17 -4.53
C THR A 56 11.56 2.96 -3.60
N ILE A 57 11.81 3.20 -2.33
CA ILE A 57 11.74 2.17 -1.30
C ILE A 57 10.28 1.90 -0.99
N LEU A 58 9.88 0.64 -1.16
CA LEU A 58 8.60 0.11 -0.72
C LEU A 58 8.83 -0.77 0.52
N ILE A 59 7.94 -0.69 1.50
CA ILE A 59 7.88 -1.59 2.66
C ILE A 59 6.52 -2.27 2.59
N ASN A 60 6.49 -3.60 2.49
CA ASN A 60 5.27 -4.37 2.27
C ASN A 60 4.43 -3.83 1.09
N ASN A 61 5.12 -3.53 -0.03
CA ASN A 61 4.56 -2.90 -1.24
C ASN A 61 3.99 -1.48 -1.06
N LEU A 62 4.16 -0.86 0.11
CA LEU A 62 3.78 0.53 0.34
C LEU A 62 4.94 1.47 0.09
N LYS A 63 4.68 2.51 -0.70
CA LYS A 63 5.65 3.57 -0.97
C LYS A 63 6.06 4.29 0.31
N ALA A 64 7.26 4.01 0.78
CA ALA A 64 7.86 4.69 1.91
C ALA A 64 8.53 5.99 1.44
N ILE A 65 9.60 5.87 0.65
CA ILE A 65 10.43 7.03 0.29
C ILE A 65 11.14 6.86 -1.05
N VAL A 66 11.49 7.97 -1.69
CA VAL A 66 12.44 7.95 -2.82
C VAL A 66 13.82 8.17 -2.23
N LEU A 67 14.77 7.27 -2.48
CA LEU A 67 16.09 7.26 -1.84
C LEU A 67 17.19 7.74 -2.81
N PRO A 68 17.65 9.01 -2.74
CA PRO A 68 18.78 9.48 -3.52
C PRO A 68 20.10 8.86 -3.03
N ARG A 69 21.17 9.10 -3.78
CA ARG A 69 22.54 8.74 -3.40
C ARG A 69 23.00 9.49 -2.16
N SER A 70 23.88 8.90 -1.35
CA SER A 70 24.38 9.50 -0.11
C SER A 70 23.29 9.96 0.85
N HIS A 71 22.20 9.19 0.86
CA HIS A 71 21.12 9.37 1.79
C HIS A 71 20.76 8.04 2.44
N TYR A 72 20.21 8.14 3.64
CA TYR A 72 19.53 7.03 4.29
C TYR A 72 18.12 7.45 4.69
N ALA A 73 17.25 6.46 4.88
CA ALA A 73 15.95 6.62 5.46
C ALA A 73 15.85 5.73 6.70
N LYS A 74 15.34 6.32 7.78
CA LYS A 74 15.08 5.63 9.04
C LYS A 74 13.58 5.40 9.19
N PHE A 75 13.20 4.17 9.53
CA PHE A 75 11.82 3.78 9.77
C PHE A 75 11.72 3.15 11.16
N ASP A 76 10.91 3.77 12.03
CA ASP A 76 10.55 3.17 13.31
C ASP A 76 9.26 2.36 13.08
N LEU A 77 9.39 1.03 13.18
CA LEU A 77 8.38 0.04 12.82
C LEU A 77 8.04 -0.85 14.01
N ILE A 78 6.90 -1.54 13.93
CA ILE A 78 6.55 -2.58 14.90
C ILE A 78 7.41 -3.83 14.58
N PRO A 79 7.95 -4.55 15.58
CA PRO A 79 8.66 -5.81 15.36
C PRO A 79 7.83 -6.80 14.53
N GLY A 80 8.46 -7.48 13.58
CA GLY A 80 7.78 -8.39 12.66
C GLY A 80 8.49 -8.57 11.32
N GLN A 81 7.83 -9.30 10.42
CA GLN A 81 8.32 -9.61 9.07
C GLN A 81 7.95 -8.50 8.09
N TYR A 82 8.93 -8.04 7.31
CA TYR A 82 8.74 -7.02 6.27
C TYR A 82 9.44 -7.40 4.99
N THR A 83 8.81 -7.11 3.86
CA THR A 83 9.42 -7.14 2.53
C THR A 83 9.80 -5.72 2.14
N VAL A 84 11.09 -5.48 1.95
CA VAL A 84 11.63 -4.19 1.48
C VAL A 84 11.98 -4.31 0.00
N ILE A 85 11.48 -3.39 -0.83
CA ILE A 85 11.72 -3.39 -2.27
C ILE A 85 12.35 -2.07 -2.68
N ALA A 86 13.46 -2.12 -3.40
CA ALA A 86 13.99 -1.00 -4.15
C ALA A 86 13.41 -1.01 -5.57
N ASP A 87 12.34 -0.24 -5.77
CA ASP A 87 11.59 -0.14 -7.02
C ASP A 87 12.17 0.96 -7.92
N TRP A 88 12.62 0.57 -9.12
CA TRP A 88 13.28 1.47 -10.07
C TRP A 88 12.34 2.08 -11.13
N LYS A 89 11.05 1.71 -11.09
CA LYS A 89 9.82 2.14 -11.78
C LYS A 89 9.78 2.85 -13.15
N THR A 90 10.88 3.14 -13.85
CA THR A 90 10.79 3.75 -15.19
C THR A 90 11.75 3.16 -16.21
N GLY A 91 11.50 1.95 -16.73
CA GLY A 91 11.99 1.60 -18.08
C GLY A 91 13.50 1.71 -18.33
N HIS A 92 14.32 1.48 -17.32
CA HIS A 92 15.78 1.56 -17.42
C HIS A 92 16.46 0.18 -17.47
N GLY A 93 15.67 -0.90 -17.53
CA GLY A 93 16.19 -2.27 -17.57
C GLY A 93 16.79 -2.77 -16.25
N VAL A 94 16.62 -2.04 -15.14
CA VAL A 94 17.06 -2.45 -13.80
C VAL A 94 15.99 -3.33 -13.17
N SER A 95 16.34 -4.54 -12.76
CA SER A 95 15.45 -5.39 -11.96
C SER A 95 15.28 -4.82 -10.55
N ASP A 96 14.06 -4.89 -10.03
CA ASP A 96 13.78 -4.53 -8.64
C ASP A 96 14.56 -5.43 -7.69
N SER A 97 15.02 -4.86 -6.58
CA SER A 97 15.71 -5.60 -5.53
C SER A 97 14.78 -5.78 -4.35
N GLN A 98 14.55 -7.03 -3.94
CA GLN A 98 13.72 -7.36 -2.78
C GLN A 98 14.56 -7.97 -1.68
N PHE A 99 14.27 -7.63 -0.43
CA PHE A 99 14.84 -8.26 0.76
C PHE A 99 13.76 -8.44 1.82
N ASP A 100 13.60 -9.66 2.32
CA ASP A 100 12.70 -9.96 3.43
C ASP A 100 13.49 -9.87 4.74
N VAL A 101 13.02 -9.03 5.65
CA VAL A 101 13.68 -8.71 6.93
C VAL A 101 12.74 -9.01 8.08
N ASN A 102 13.28 -9.62 9.15
CA ASN A 102 12.56 -9.86 10.39
C ASN A 102 13.10 -8.91 11.47
N LEU A 103 12.31 -7.90 11.82
CA LEU A 103 12.70 -6.87 12.79
C LEU A 103 12.39 -7.32 14.21
N LEU A 104 13.39 -7.32 15.09
CA LEU A 104 13.22 -7.68 16.51
C LEU A 104 12.98 -6.45 17.40
N PRO A 105 12.29 -6.61 18.55
CA PRO A 105 12.07 -5.54 19.52
C PRO A 105 13.37 -4.84 19.95
N GLY A 106 13.45 -3.52 19.75
CA GLY A 106 14.59 -2.70 20.16
C GLY A 106 15.83 -2.81 19.27
N GLU A 107 15.77 -3.60 18.19
CA GLU A 107 16.89 -3.77 17.26
C GLU A 107 16.92 -2.68 16.19
N THR A 108 18.12 -2.38 15.69
CA THR A 108 18.33 -1.60 14.47
C THR A 108 18.89 -2.50 13.38
N THR A 109 18.12 -2.70 12.30
CA THR A 109 18.55 -3.44 11.12
C THR A 109 18.95 -2.49 10.01
N PHE A 110 20.10 -2.72 9.39
CA PHE A 110 20.61 -1.90 8.28
C PHE A 110 20.48 -2.65 6.96
N LEU A 111 19.84 -2.03 5.97
CA LEU A 111 19.81 -2.52 4.60
C LEU A 111 20.61 -1.60 3.69
N THR A 112 21.54 -2.19 2.95
CA THR A 112 22.35 -1.51 1.94
C THR A 112 21.76 -1.74 0.57
N LEU A 113 21.49 -0.64 -0.15
CA LEU A 113 21.14 -0.70 -1.56
C LEU A 113 22.38 -0.45 -2.42
N ASP A 114 23.04 -1.53 -2.82
CA ASP A 114 24.16 -1.49 -3.75
C ASP A 114 23.64 -1.47 -5.20
N THR A 115 24.36 -0.78 -6.07
CA THR A 115 24.03 -0.70 -7.50
C THR A 115 25.26 -0.93 -8.35
N THR A 116 25.25 -1.98 -9.14
CA THR A 116 26.38 -2.33 -10.00
C THR A 116 26.04 -2.09 -11.47
N MET A 117 27.04 -1.70 -12.25
CA MET A 117 26.98 -1.69 -13.71
C MET A 117 27.99 -2.69 -14.24
N SER A 118 27.55 -3.60 -15.11
CA SER A 118 28.44 -4.48 -15.87
C SER A 118 28.51 -3.99 -17.32
N VAL A 119 29.73 -3.76 -17.83
CA VAL A 119 30.01 -3.31 -19.21
C VAL A 119 30.70 -4.47 -19.94
N PRO A 120 30.14 -5.02 -21.05
CA PRO A 120 30.24 -4.34 -22.35
C PRO A 120 29.02 -4.41 -23.28
N ALA A 121 28.96 -3.43 -24.19
CA ALA A 121 28.09 -3.24 -25.37
C ALA A 121 26.60 -2.84 -25.17
N VAL A 122 25.90 -3.25 -24.11
CA VAL A 122 24.49 -2.83 -23.89
C VAL A 122 24.19 -2.34 -22.45
N GLY A 123 25.12 -2.51 -21.50
CA GLY A 123 25.00 -1.99 -20.13
C GLY A 123 23.86 -2.64 -19.34
N ASN A 124 24.14 -3.77 -18.70
CA ASN A 124 23.20 -4.36 -17.75
C ASN A 124 23.38 -3.65 -16.40
N PHE A 125 22.27 -3.11 -15.89
CA PHE A 125 22.21 -2.45 -14.60
C PHE A 125 21.54 -3.39 -13.59
N SER A 126 22.14 -3.53 -12.41
CA SER A 126 21.54 -4.30 -11.30
C SER A 126 21.60 -3.51 -10.01
N GLY A 127 20.48 -3.51 -9.28
CA GLY A 127 20.47 -3.16 -7.86
C GLY A 127 20.44 -4.44 -7.03
N SER A 128 21.09 -4.45 -5.88
CA SER A 128 20.96 -5.48 -4.86
C SER A 128 20.69 -4.84 -3.51
N LEU A 129 19.72 -5.40 -2.78
CA LEU A 129 19.39 -5.01 -1.42
C LEU A 129 19.81 -6.16 -0.49
N TYR A 130 20.58 -5.85 0.55
CA TYR A 130 21.06 -6.85 1.50
C TYR A 130 21.24 -6.23 2.88
N GLU A 131 21.24 -7.08 3.91
CA GLU A 131 21.49 -6.69 5.29
C GLU A 131 22.97 -6.48 5.57
N SER A 132 23.28 -5.40 6.30
CA SER A 132 24.63 -5.03 6.72
C SER A 132 24.73 -5.01 8.25
N ASN A 133 25.85 -5.51 8.80
CA ASN A 133 26.06 -5.59 10.25
C ASN A 133 26.16 -4.21 10.92
N HIS A 134 26.81 -3.26 10.27
CA HIS A 134 26.96 -1.88 10.75
C HIS A 134 27.33 -0.96 9.59
N VAL A 135 26.91 0.30 9.68
CA VAL A 135 27.13 1.31 8.65
C VAL A 135 27.46 2.61 9.36
N ASP A 136 28.60 3.19 9.03
CA ASP A 136 28.89 4.56 9.43
C ASP A 136 28.03 5.52 8.60
N LEU A 137 27.09 6.19 9.27
CA LEU A 137 26.16 7.13 8.65
C LEU A 137 26.64 8.58 8.71
N SER A 138 27.84 8.85 9.23
CA SER A 138 28.35 10.22 9.42
C SER A 138 28.42 11.04 8.13
N ASP A 139 28.72 10.40 7.00
CA ASP A 139 28.77 11.02 5.68
C ASP A 139 27.41 11.08 4.95
N PHE A 140 26.35 10.51 5.54
CA PHE A 140 25.06 10.35 4.88
C PHE A 140 24.00 11.32 5.42
N ARG A 141 23.15 11.81 4.51
CA ARG A 141 22.02 12.67 4.88
C ARG A 141 20.76 11.86 5.18
N GLU A 142 20.17 12.07 6.35
CA GLU A 142 18.87 11.50 6.68
C GLU A 142 17.76 12.13 5.84
N LEU A 143 16.96 11.30 5.18
CA LEU A 143 15.71 11.73 4.58
C LEU A 143 14.58 11.65 5.59
N LYS A 144 14.19 12.82 6.09
CA LYS A 144 12.95 12.97 6.85
C LYS A 144 11.81 13.21 5.90
N ARG A 145 11.00 12.19 5.62
CA ARG A 145 9.76 12.36 4.85
C ARG A 145 8.59 12.07 5.78
N ARG A 146 7.74 13.08 6.03
CA ARG A 146 6.44 13.05 6.73
C ARG A 146 6.39 12.13 7.94
N GLU A 147 6.36 12.71 9.15
CA GLU A 147 6.09 12.08 10.46
C GLU A 147 6.25 10.55 10.51
N SER A 148 7.28 10.10 11.21
CA SER A 148 7.44 8.74 11.75
C SER A 148 6.10 8.28 12.39
N GLY A 149 5.26 7.59 11.62
CA GLY A 149 3.85 7.38 11.95
C GLY A 149 2.88 7.36 10.76
N TRP A 150 3.31 7.78 9.56
CA TRP A 150 2.49 7.64 8.32
C TRP A 150 1.99 6.20 8.10
N TYR A 151 2.76 5.24 8.61
CA TYR A 151 2.45 3.83 8.61
C TYR A 151 1.36 3.45 9.62
N LEU A 152 1.48 3.91 10.86
CA LEU A 152 0.60 3.54 11.99
C LEU A 152 -0.84 4.02 11.83
N SER A 153 -1.07 5.06 11.02
CA SER A 153 -2.41 5.62 10.75
C SER A 153 -3.03 5.09 9.45
N ASN A 154 -2.38 4.16 8.75
CA ASN A 154 -2.85 3.67 7.47
C ASN A 154 -4.04 2.71 7.67
N PRO A 155 -5.25 3.06 7.18
CA PRO A 155 -6.45 2.27 7.42
C PRO A 155 -6.47 0.94 6.64
N TYR A 156 -5.47 0.69 5.78
CA TYR A 156 -5.35 -0.52 4.96
C TYR A 156 -4.24 -1.44 5.43
N LEU A 157 -3.74 -1.26 6.65
CA LEU A 157 -2.82 -2.20 7.27
C LEU A 157 -3.56 -3.10 8.25
N SER A 158 -3.22 -4.38 8.20
CA SER A 158 -3.52 -5.35 9.24
C SER A 158 -2.58 -5.19 10.44
N GLY A 159 -2.89 -5.84 11.56
CA GLY A 159 -2.08 -5.78 12.79
C GLY A 159 -0.62 -6.17 12.60
N ASP A 160 -0.33 -7.03 11.62
CA ASP A 160 1.03 -7.45 11.26
C ASP A 160 1.71 -6.50 10.29
N SER A 161 1.20 -5.28 10.14
CA SER A 161 1.79 -4.32 9.23
C SER A 161 1.77 -4.84 7.78
N VAL A 162 0.79 -5.62 7.38
CA VAL A 162 0.64 -6.08 5.98
C VAL A 162 -0.57 -5.41 5.36
N LEU A 163 -0.48 -5.05 4.07
CA LEU A 163 -1.62 -4.53 3.32
C LEU A 163 -2.81 -5.49 3.37
N ASP A 164 -3.92 -5.00 3.89
CA ASP A 164 -5.21 -5.70 3.91
C ASP A 164 -5.91 -5.50 2.56
N TYR A 165 -5.60 -6.39 1.61
CA TYR A 165 -6.19 -6.34 0.27
C TYR A 165 -7.70 -6.55 0.28
N ASP A 166 -8.23 -7.36 1.20
CA ASP A 166 -9.66 -7.62 1.31
C ASP A 166 -10.40 -6.35 1.74
N LYS A 167 -9.84 -5.61 2.70
CA LYS A 167 -10.37 -4.32 3.09
C LYS A 167 -10.28 -3.29 1.96
N ILE A 168 -9.17 -3.23 1.22
CA ILE A 168 -9.05 -2.34 0.06
C ILE A 168 -10.15 -2.65 -0.96
N ILE A 169 -10.33 -3.93 -1.31
CA ILE A 169 -11.35 -4.39 -2.26
C ILE A 169 -12.75 -4.02 -1.77
N LYS A 170 -13.06 -4.29 -0.50
CA LYS A 170 -14.33 -3.92 0.13
C LYS A 170 -14.60 -2.42 0.05
N ASP A 171 -13.61 -1.59 0.33
CA ASP A 171 -13.76 -0.14 0.31
C ASP A 171 -13.91 0.40 -1.14
N ILE A 172 -13.23 -0.19 -2.13
CA ILE A 172 -13.45 0.12 -3.57
C ILE A 172 -14.91 -0.19 -3.98
N GLN A 173 -15.45 -1.32 -3.52
CA GLN A 173 -16.81 -1.77 -3.84
C GLN A 173 -17.90 -1.09 -3.01
N SER A 174 -17.53 -0.27 -2.01
CA SER A 174 -18.46 0.40 -1.12
C SER A 174 -19.48 1.27 -1.87
N SER A 175 -20.72 1.30 -1.39
CA SER A 175 -21.73 2.25 -1.84
C SER A 175 -21.42 3.69 -1.40
N ASP A 176 -20.56 3.87 -0.40
CA ASP A 176 -20.08 5.18 0.02
C ASP A 176 -18.97 5.68 -0.92
N TYR A 177 -19.30 6.70 -1.71
CA TYR A 177 -18.38 7.32 -2.65
C TYR A 177 -17.18 8.00 -1.99
N SER A 178 -17.28 8.44 -0.73
CA SER A 178 -16.17 8.98 0.05
C SER A 178 -15.12 7.91 0.33
N VAL A 179 -15.57 6.75 0.83
CA VAL A 179 -14.73 5.58 1.08
C VAL A 179 -14.10 5.10 -0.24
N LYS A 180 -14.92 4.90 -1.28
CA LYS A 180 -14.45 4.49 -2.62
C LYS A 180 -13.37 5.41 -3.17
N ARG A 181 -13.56 6.73 -3.05
CA ARG A 181 -12.57 7.74 -3.47
C ARG A 181 -11.28 7.65 -2.67
N ALA A 182 -11.38 7.52 -1.35
CA ALA A 182 -10.23 7.43 -0.47
C ALA A 182 -9.36 6.21 -0.83
N SER A 183 -9.98 5.04 -1.05
CA SER A 183 -9.28 3.81 -1.46
C SER A 183 -8.63 3.94 -2.82
N ALA A 184 -9.38 4.43 -3.81
CA ALA A 184 -8.86 4.64 -5.16
C ALA A 184 -7.66 5.58 -5.19
N ARG A 185 -7.74 6.66 -4.39
CA ARG A 185 -6.63 7.59 -4.22
C ARG A 185 -5.44 6.95 -3.51
N PHE A 186 -5.68 6.19 -2.44
CA PHE A 186 -4.65 5.48 -1.71
C PHE A 186 -3.88 4.52 -2.62
N ILE A 187 -4.57 3.74 -3.45
CA ILE A 187 -3.98 2.84 -4.45
C ILE A 187 -3.11 3.62 -5.44
N ALA A 188 -3.67 4.69 -6.01
CA ALA A 188 -2.99 5.55 -6.98
C ALA A 188 -1.72 6.21 -6.43
N GLU A 189 -1.73 6.66 -5.19
CA GLU A 189 -0.61 7.35 -4.54
C GLU A 189 0.48 6.40 -4.05
N ASN A 190 0.11 5.17 -3.67
CA ASN A 190 1.04 4.18 -3.13
C ASN A 190 1.52 3.15 -4.17
N GLY A 191 0.94 3.13 -5.37
CA GLY A 191 1.38 2.25 -6.45
C GLY A 191 0.93 0.79 -6.29
N ILE A 192 -0.24 0.57 -5.68
CA ILE A 192 -0.75 -0.77 -5.35
C ILE A 192 -1.48 -1.36 -6.57
N TYR A 193 -0.74 -1.97 -7.48
CA TYR A 193 -1.25 -2.41 -8.79
C TYR A 193 -1.29 -3.94 -8.94
N VAL A 194 -1.65 -4.64 -7.87
CA VAL A 194 -1.84 -6.11 -7.92
C VAL A 194 -3.12 -6.45 -8.69
N LYS A 195 -3.09 -7.54 -9.46
CA LYS A 195 -4.16 -7.91 -10.39
C LYS A 195 -5.56 -7.96 -9.75
N PRO A 196 -5.78 -8.56 -8.56
CA PRO A 196 -7.11 -8.59 -7.95
C PRO A 196 -7.71 -7.20 -7.69
N ILE A 197 -6.88 -6.24 -7.27
CA ILE A 197 -7.31 -4.85 -7.07
C ILE A 197 -7.61 -4.19 -8.41
N LEU A 198 -6.77 -4.38 -9.43
CA LEU A 198 -6.99 -3.79 -10.76
C LEU A 198 -8.26 -4.32 -11.41
N ASP A 199 -8.54 -5.62 -11.29
CA ASP A 199 -9.78 -6.24 -11.78
C ASP A 199 -11.01 -5.63 -11.10
N VAL A 200 -10.96 -5.41 -9.78
CA VAL A 200 -12.06 -4.78 -9.04
C VAL A 200 -12.22 -3.30 -9.42
N LEU A 201 -11.13 -2.55 -9.61
CA LEU A 201 -11.19 -1.17 -10.11
C LEU A 201 -11.89 -1.11 -11.47
N GLU A 202 -11.52 -2.00 -12.40
CA GLU A 202 -12.15 -2.10 -13.72
C GLU A 202 -13.65 -2.40 -13.62
N GLN A 203 -14.04 -3.38 -12.80
CA GLN A 203 -15.44 -3.74 -12.59
C GLN A 203 -16.27 -2.55 -12.07
N GLU A 204 -15.76 -1.83 -11.06
CA GLU A 204 -16.46 -0.66 -10.52
C GLU A 204 -16.56 0.48 -11.54
N ILE A 205 -15.51 0.71 -12.34
CA ILE A 205 -15.54 1.71 -13.41
C ILE A 205 -16.62 1.33 -14.43
N LEU A 206 -16.61 0.09 -14.91
CA LEU A 206 -17.57 -0.38 -15.92
C LEU A 206 -19.02 -0.39 -15.40
N ARG A 207 -19.21 -0.53 -14.08
CA ARG A 207 -20.55 -0.43 -13.48
C ARG A 207 -21.08 1.00 -13.45
N HIS A 208 -20.22 1.99 -13.20
CA HIS A 208 -20.65 3.35 -12.84
C HIS A 208 -20.31 4.44 -13.87
N TYR A 209 -19.55 4.14 -14.93
CA TYR A 209 -19.10 5.17 -15.86
C TYR A 209 -20.24 5.83 -16.68
N THR A 210 -21.39 5.17 -16.80
CA THR A 210 -22.59 5.68 -17.46
C THR A 210 -23.60 6.33 -16.50
N ASP A 211 -23.38 6.22 -15.18
CA ASP A 211 -24.29 6.76 -14.18
C ASP A 211 -24.35 8.29 -14.21
N ASP A 212 -25.40 8.84 -13.58
CA ASP A 212 -25.46 10.27 -13.32
C ASP A 212 -24.50 10.65 -12.18
N LEU A 213 -23.37 11.24 -12.55
CA LEU A 213 -22.33 11.75 -11.65
C LEU A 213 -22.58 13.23 -11.31
N ASP A 214 -23.80 13.49 -10.83
CA ASP A 214 -24.36 14.80 -10.46
C ASP A 214 -23.56 15.55 -9.40
N THR A 215 -23.00 14.82 -8.44
CA THR A 215 -22.17 15.39 -7.38
C THR A 215 -20.69 15.30 -7.69
N ARG A 216 -19.93 16.29 -7.21
CA ARG A 216 -18.46 16.29 -7.28
C ARG A 216 -17.88 15.02 -6.66
N LEU A 217 -18.45 14.54 -5.55
CA LEU A 217 -17.94 13.36 -4.86
C LEU A 217 -18.03 12.13 -5.75
N LYS A 218 -19.22 11.83 -6.30
CA LYS A 218 -19.41 10.68 -7.22
C LYS A 218 -18.46 10.74 -8.42
N PHE A 219 -18.41 11.91 -9.07
CA PHE A 219 -17.49 12.14 -10.19
C PHE A 219 -16.03 11.90 -9.80
N ASP A 220 -15.56 12.49 -8.70
CA ASP A 220 -14.18 12.37 -8.25
C ASP A 220 -13.83 10.90 -7.95
N SER A 221 -14.74 10.15 -7.32
CA SER A 221 -14.50 8.74 -7.00
C SER A 221 -14.22 7.93 -8.26
N ILE A 222 -15.10 8.01 -9.27
CA ILE A 222 -14.92 7.24 -10.53
C ILE A 222 -13.67 7.72 -11.29
N ALA A 223 -13.39 9.02 -11.27
CA ALA A 223 -12.18 9.57 -11.88
C ALA A 223 -10.89 9.07 -11.19
N TRP A 224 -10.91 8.87 -9.87
CA TRP A 224 -9.80 8.28 -9.13
C TRP A 224 -9.63 6.79 -9.42
N LEU A 225 -10.72 6.02 -9.56
CA LEU A 225 -10.63 4.62 -10.01
C LEU A 225 -9.95 4.54 -11.38
N CYS A 226 -10.39 5.37 -12.33
CA CYS A 226 -9.79 5.45 -13.67
C CYS A 226 -8.31 5.82 -13.61
N ARG A 227 -7.94 6.75 -12.72
CA ARG A 227 -6.54 7.16 -12.53
C ARG A 227 -5.69 6.02 -11.97
N ALA A 228 -6.17 5.35 -10.93
CA ALA A 228 -5.48 4.22 -10.31
C ALA A 228 -5.24 3.10 -11.34
N LEU A 229 -6.28 2.74 -12.10
CA LEU A 229 -6.20 1.74 -13.16
C LEU A 229 -5.18 2.14 -14.24
N ALA A 230 -5.20 3.40 -14.70
CA ALA A 230 -4.26 3.90 -15.69
C ALA A 230 -2.81 3.92 -15.22
N GLN A 231 -2.58 4.31 -13.96
CA GLN A 231 -1.22 4.41 -13.40
C GLN A 231 -0.55 3.04 -13.26
N SER A 232 -1.31 1.94 -13.27
CA SER A 232 -0.73 0.60 -13.36
C SER A 232 0.09 0.36 -14.62
N GLY A 233 -0.21 1.08 -15.73
CA GLY A 233 0.41 0.86 -17.03
C GLY A 233 0.09 -0.49 -17.68
N ASN A 234 -0.73 -1.34 -17.05
CA ASN A 234 -1.02 -2.68 -17.56
C ASN A 234 -1.98 -2.60 -18.76
N GLN A 235 -1.45 -2.95 -19.94
CA GLN A 235 -2.13 -2.84 -21.23
C GLN A 235 -3.47 -3.56 -21.30
N SER A 236 -3.69 -4.59 -20.48
CA SER A 236 -4.94 -5.34 -20.41
C SER A 236 -6.15 -4.46 -20.05
N TYR A 237 -5.93 -3.38 -19.28
CA TYR A 237 -6.98 -2.47 -18.82
C TYR A 237 -7.13 -1.21 -19.68
N ARG A 238 -6.28 -1.03 -20.70
CA ARG A 238 -6.38 0.07 -21.66
C ARG A 238 -7.75 0.12 -22.36
N PRO A 239 -8.35 -1.00 -22.82
CA PRO A 239 -9.66 -0.98 -23.46
C PRO A 239 -10.77 -0.35 -22.60
N THR A 240 -10.73 -0.59 -21.29
CA THR A 240 -11.70 -0.01 -20.34
C THR A 240 -11.64 1.51 -20.36
N LEU A 241 -10.45 2.11 -20.31
CA LEU A 241 -10.32 3.56 -20.37
C LEU A 241 -10.63 4.15 -21.75
N VAL A 242 -10.39 3.40 -22.83
CA VAL A 242 -10.87 3.78 -24.17
C VAL A 242 -12.40 3.84 -24.17
N ARG A 243 -13.07 2.83 -23.62
CA ARG A 243 -14.53 2.78 -23.51
C ARG A 243 -15.08 3.96 -22.72
N VAL A 244 -14.58 4.19 -21.50
CA VAL A 244 -14.98 5.33 -20.66
C VAL A 244 -14.77 6.67 -21.39
N SER A 245 -13.66 6.83 -22.12
CA SER A 245 -13.38 8.07 -22.85
C SER A 245 -14.39 8.39 -23.96
N LYS A 246 -15.08 7.38 -24.49
CA LYS A 246 -16.06 7.51 -25.58
C LYS A 246 -17.50 7.54 -25.06
N GLU A 247 -17.80 6.67 -24.11
CA GLU A 247 -19.17 6.28 -23.76
C GLU A 247 -19.65 6.80 -22.41
N ALA A 248 -18.78 7.36 -21.54
CA ALA A 248 -19.22 7.80 -20.21
C ALA A 248 -20.36 8.82 -20.24
N GLY A 249 -21.30 8.72 -19.30
CA GLY A 249 -22.43 9.67 -19.21
C GLY A 249 -21.96 11.10 -18.94
N ASN A 250 -20.85 11.24 -18.21
CA ASN A 250 -20.29 12.53 -17.81
C ASN A 250 -19.16 13.00 -18.76
N SER A 251 -19.31 14.20 -19.34
CA SER A 251 -18.33 14.77 -20.29
C SER A 251 -16.96 15.08 -19.66
N LYS A 252 -16.90 15.39 -18.36
CA LYS A 252 -15.63 15.56 -17.64
C LYS A 252 -14.93 14.22 -17.48
N LEU A 253 -15.66 13.17 -17.13
CA LEU A 253 -15.09 11.82 -16.98
C LEU A 253 -14.47 11.34 -18.30
N LYS A 254 -15.14 11.57 -19.45
CA LYS A 254 -14.56 11.30 -20.79
C LYS A 254 -13.19 11.97 -20.99
N LYS A 255 -13.09 13.25 -20.63
CA LYS A 255 -11.83 14.03 -20.74
C LYS A 255 -10.73 13.47 -19.85
N TYR A 256 -11.06 13.08 -18.61
CA TYR A 256 -10.10 12.48 -17.69
C TYR A 256 -9.61 11.11 -18.18
N ALA A 257 -10.51 10.23 -18.61
CA ALA A 257 -10.14 8.93 -19.18
C ALA A 257 -9.21 9.09 -20.39
N LYS A 258 -9.54 10.02 -21.32
CA LYS A 258 -8.67 10.34 -22.46
C LYS A 258 -7.28 10.84 -22.03
N LYS A 259 -7.22 11.67 -20.99
CA LYS A 259 -5.95 12.15 -20.42
C LYS A 259 -5.13 10.99 -19.85
N TYR A 260 -5.78 10.06 -19.17
CA TYR A 260 -5.12 8.93 -18.51
C TYR A 260 -4.63 7.85 -19.48
N LEU A 261 -5.20 7.74 -20.68
CA LEU A 261 -4.70 6.85 -21.73
C LEU A 261 -3.22 7.08 -22.08
N LYS A 262 -2.68 8.27 -21.81
CA LYS A 262 -1.25 8.58 -21.98
C LYS A 262 -0.33 7.73 -21.09
N LYS A 263 -0.86 7.01 -20.10
CA LYS A 263 -0.09 6.12 -19.22
C LYS A 263 0.20 4.75 -19.82
N PHE A 264 -0.41 4.42 -20.95
CA PHE A 264 -0.16 3.18 -21.70
C PHE A 264 0.71 3.39 -22.94
N LEU A 265 1.28 4.58 -23.10
CA LEU A 265 2.15 4.95 -24.22
C LEU A 265 3.61 4.69 -23.87
#